data_AF-A0A7C5F862-F1
#
_entry.id   AF-A0A7C5F862-F1
#
_cell.length_a   1.000
_cell.length_b   1.000
_cell.length_c   1.000
_cell.angle_alpha   90.00
_cell.angle_beta   90.00
_cell.angle_gamma   90.00
#
_symmetry.space_group_name_H-M   'P 1'
#
loop_
_entity.id
_entity.type
_entity.pdbx_description
1 polymer ?
#
loop_
_entity_poly.entity_id
_entity_poly.type
_entity_poly.pdbx_seq_one_letter_code
_entity_poly.pdbx_strand_id
1 'polypeptide(L)' 'MADEKKIALKIVTGGQEKEVTFDELTLANNLSHEALVRVLVKKNIVTPQELLEELQKVRQERYSASQPPPEK' A
#
# COMPACT_ATOMS: atom_id res chain seq x y z
N MET A 1 -15.66 19.56 -15.20
CA MET A 1 -14.62 20.21 -14.37
C MET A 1 -13.54 19.16 -14.19
N ALA A 2 -12.30 19.41 -14.59
CA ALA A 2 -11.24 18.42 -14.48
C ALA A 2 -11.04 18.13 -12.98
N ASP A 3 -11.15 16.87 -12.56
CA ASP A 3 -10.84 16.46 -11.19
C ASP A 3 -9.45 17.00 -10.84
N GLU A 4 -9.38 17.91 -9.86
CA GLU A 4 -8.12 18.37 -9.31
C GLU A 4 -7.38 17.15 -8.77
N LYS A 5 -6.36 16.72 -9.50
CA LYS A 5 -5.47 15.62 -9.09
C LYS A 5 -4.92 15.98 -7.72
N LYS A 6 -5.41 15.30 -6.67
CA LYS A 6 -4.91 15.49 -5.31
C LYS A 6 -3.48 14.97 -5.26
N ILE A 7 -2.53 15.89 -5.22
CA ILE A 7 -1.11 15.58 -5.05
C ILE A 7 -0.92 15.05 -3.62
N ALA A 8 -0.36 13.86 -3.50
CA ALA A 8 -0.09 13.21 -2.22
C ALA A 8 1.35 13.47 -1.76
N LEU A 9 2.29 13.53 -2.71
CA LEU A 9 3.72 13.62 -2.43
C LEU A 9 4.42 14.42 -3.53
N LYS A 10 5.40 15.23 -3.14
CA LYS A 10 6.36 15.85 -4.06
C LYS A 10 7.75 15.29 -3.77
N ILE A 11 8.36 14.63 -4.75
CA ILE A 11 9.70 14.07 -4.66
C ILE A 11 10.66 14.99 -5.40
N VAL A 12 11.75 15.38 -4.75
CA VAL A 12 12.85 16.12 -5.38
C VAL A 12 14.08 15.23 -5.41
N THR A 13 14.59 14.92 -6.60
CA THR A 13 15.80 14.10 -6.76
C THR A 13 16.65 14.68 -7.88
N GLY A 14 17.91 15.03 -7.59
CA GLY A 14 18.82 15.62 -8.58
C GLY A 14 18.32 16.94 -9.17
N GLY A 15 17.52 17.71 -8.43
CA GLY A 15 16.92 18.96 -8.90
C GLY A 15 15.66 18.80 -9.77
N GLN A 16 15.24 17.57 -10.07
CA GLN A 16 13.96 17.32 -10.73
C GLN A 16 12.86 17.17 -9.68
N GLU A 17 11.76 17.89 -9.89
CA GLU A 17 10.56 17.80 -9.07
C GLU A 17 9.53 16.90 -9.75
N LYS A 18 9.04 15.90 -9.02
CA LYS A 18 7.93 15.05 -9.46
C LYS A 18 6.82 15.10 -8.43
N GLU A 19 5.65 15.52 -8.86
CA GLU A 19 4.42 15.40 -8.09
C GLU A 19 3.81 14.01 -8.33
N VAL A 20 3.38 13.37 -7.26
CA VAL A 20 2.75 12.04 -7.27
C VAL A 20 1.36 12.18 -6.67
N THR A 21 0.35 11.76 -7.41
CA THR A 21 -1.04 11.80 -6.94
C THR A 21 -1.33 10.71 -5.91
N PHE A 22 -2.44 10.82 -5.17
CA PHE A 22 -2.89 9.74 -4.29
C PHE A 22 -3.11 8.42 -5.04
N ASP A 23 -3.65 8.48 -6.26
CA ASP A 23 -3.89 7.29 -7.08
C ASP A 23 -2.59 6.64 -7.52
N GLU A 24 -1.63 7.44 -7.98
CA GLU A 24 -0.30 6.95 -8.36
C GLU A 24 0.43 6.36 -7.15
N LEU A 25 0.32 6.98 -5.98
CA LEU A 25 0.92 6.48 -4.75
C LEU A 25 0.30 5.15 -4.31
N THR A 26 -1.04 5.05 -4.36
CA THR A 26 -1.77 3.83 -4.01
C THR A 26 -1.41 2.69 -4.94
N LEU A 27 -1.37 2.96 -6.24
CA LEU A 27 -0.97 1.98 -7.25
C LEU A 27 0.48 1.52 -7.05
N ALA A 28 1.42 2.47 -6.87
CA ALA A 28 2.83 2.16 -6.65
C ALA A 28 3.05 1.33 -5.38
N ASN A 29 2.34 1.65 -4.30
CA ASN A 29 2.41 0.89 -3.06
C ASN A 29 1.89 -0.54 -3.25
N ASN A 30 0.74 -0.72 -3.90
CA ASN A 30 0.18 -2.05 -4.13
C ASN A 30 1.10 -2.92 -4.99
N LEU A 31 1.62 -2.36 -6.09
CA LEU A 31 2.55 -3.07 -6.98
C LEU A 31 3.86 -3.44 -6.26
N SER A 32 4.40 -2.54 -5.45
CA SER A 32 5.66 -2.78 -4.72
C SER A 32 5.50 -3.90 -3.68
N HIS A 33 4.40 -3.89 -2.92
CA HIS A 33 4.11 -4.96 -1.95
C HIS A 33 3.86 -6.30 -2.64
N GLU A 34 3.11 -6.32 -3.74
CA GLU A 34 2.89 -7.54 -4.51
C GLU A 34 4.21 -8.12 -5.03
N ALA A 35 5.07 -7.28 -5.62
CA ALA A 35 6.37 -7.70 -6.12
C ALA A 35 7.25 -8.26 -5.00
N LEU A 36 7.29 -7.60 -3.83
CA LEU A 36 8.03 -8.07 -2.66
C LEU A 36 7.55 -9.45 -2.22
N VAL A 37 6.24 -9.62 -2.00
CA VAL A 37 5.65 -10.90 -1.59
C VAL A 37 5.98 -12.00 -2.60
N ARG A 38 5.84 -11.73 -3.91
CA ARG A 38 6.20 -12.70 -4.96
C ARG A 38 7.66 -13.12 -4.88
N VAL A 39 8.58 -12.20 -4.58
CA VAL A 39 10.00 -12.53 -4.40
C VAL A 39 10.21 -13.41 -3.17
N LEU A 40 9.58 -13.09 -2.04
CA LEU A 40 9.72 -13.85 -0.80
C LEU A 40 9.17 -15.28 -0.95
N VAL A 41 8.01 -15.44 -1.58
CA VAL A 41 7.41 -16.75 -1.88
C VAL A 41 8.29 -17.55 -2.82
N LYS A 42 8.79 -16.94 -3.91
CA LYS A 42 9.71 -17.62 -4.86
C LYS A 42 11.00 -18.10 -4.18
N LYS A 43 11.47 -17.39 -3.16
CA LYS A 43 12.64 -17.76 -2.36
C LYS A 43 12.32 -18.72 -1.21
N ASN A 44 11.07 -19.16 -1.07
CA ASN A 44 10.57 -19.98 0.04
C ASN A 44 10.87 -19.37 1.43
N ILE A 45 10.88 -18.03 1.53
CA ILE A 45 11.11 -17.32 2.80
C ILE A 45 9.80 -17.22 3.59
N VAL A 46 8.68 -17.06 2.89
CA VAL A 46 7.33 -17.02 3.47
C VAL A 46 6.40 -17.90 2.65
N THR A 47 5.40 -18.47 3.31
CA THR A 47 4.31 -19.21 2.67
C THR A 47 3.08 -18.30 2.46
N PRO A 48 2.19 -18.63 1.50
CA PRO A 48 0.93 -17.91 1.34
C PRO A 48 0.07 -17.91 2.61
N GLN A 49 0.14 -18.99 3.40
CA GLN A 49 -0.64 -19.15 4.63
C GLN A 49 -0.17 -18.19 5.73
N GLU A 50 1.15 -18.10 5.96
CA GLU A 50 1.73 -17.14 6.93
C GLU A 50 1.36 -15.69 6.57
N LEU A 51 1.38 -15.35 5.28
CA LEU A 51 0.96 -14.03 4.81
C LEU A 51 -0.52 -13.75 5.15
N LEU A 52 -1.41 -14.72 4.92
CA LEU A 52 -2.83 -14.57 5.22
C LEU A 52 -3.09 -14.39 6.72
N GLU A 53 -2.40 -15.16 7.56
CA GLU A 53 -2.50 -15.06 9.02
C GLU A 53 -2.03 -13.69 9.51
N GLU A 54 -0.89 -13.21 9.00
CA GLU A 54 -0.36 -11.91 9.39
C GLU A 54 -1.23 -10.75 8.89
N LEU A 55 -1.80 -10.86 7.69
CA LEU A 55 -2.80 -9.90 7.19
C LEU A 55 -4.02 -9.82 8.11
N GLN A 56 -4.50 -10.95 8.65
CA GLN A 56 -5.62 -10.96 9.59
C GLN A 56 -5.25 -10.30 10.92
N LYS A 57 -4.06 -10.57 11.46
CA LYS A 57 -3.58 -9.91 12.69
C LYS A 57 -3.45 -8.40 12.52
N VAL A 58 -2.78 -7.95 11.46
CA VAL A 58 -2.64 -6.51 11.17
C VAL A 58 -4.01 -5.84 11.02
N ARG A 59 -4.97 -6.51 10.36
CA ARG A 59 -6.34 -6.00 10.29
C ARG A 59 -6.96 -5.87 11.67
N GLN A 60 -6.88 -6.91 12.49
CA GLN A 60 -7.43 -6.87 13.85
C GLN A 60 -6.78 -5.76 14.68
N GLU A 61 -5.46 -5.61 14.65
CA GLU A 61 -4.75 -4.59 15.41
C GLU A 61 -5.09 -3.16 14.97
N ARG A 62 -5.13 -2.91 13.65
CA ARG A 62 -5.33 -1.57 13.08
C ARG A 62 -6.80 -1.14 13.09
N TYR A 63 -7.72 -2.06 12.82
CA TYR A 63 -9.15 -1.76 12.68
C TYR A 63 -9.94 -2.00 13.97
N SER A 64 -9.45 -2.81 14.92
CA SER A 64 -10.13 -2.95 16.22
C SER A 64 -9.78 -1.83 17.20
N ALA A 65 -8.63 -1.17 17.04
CA ALA A 65 -8.22 -0.07 17.92
C ALA A 65 -8.77 1.31 17.50
N SER A 66 -9.35 1.45 16.31
CA SER A 66 -9.83 2.74 15.81
C SER A 66 -10.77 2.60 14.61
N GLN A 67 -12.02 3.01 14.85
CA GLN A 67 -13.15 3.23 13.92
C GLN A 67 -14.20 2.10 13.78
N PRO A 68 -15.51 2.42 13.88
CA PRO A 68 -16.57 1.52 13.43
C PRO A 68 -16.44 1.30 11.90
N PRO A 69 -16.92 0.15 11.38
CA PRO A 69 -16.84 -0.14 9.95
C PRO A 69 -17.55 0.94 9.12
N PRO A 70 -17.07 1.24 7.90
CA PRO A 70 -17.74 2.20 7.03
C PRO A 70 -19.17 1.70 6.74
N GLU A 71 -20.16 2.57 6.96
CA GLU A 71 -21.57 2.29 6.62
C GLU A 71 -21.68 1.94 5.12
N LYS A 72 -22.44 0.88 4.84
CA LYS A 72 -22.71 0.36 3.50
C LYS A 72 -23.49 1.34 2.64
#